data_AF-A0A7W7FS78-F1
#
_entry.id   AF-A0A7W7FS78-F1
#
_cell.length_a   1.000
_cell.length_b   1.000
_cell.length_c   1.000
_cell.angle_alpha   90.00
_cell.angle_beta   90.00
_cell.angle_gamma   90.00
#
_symmetry.space_group_name_H-M   'P 1'
#
loop_
_entity.id
_entity.type
_entity.pdbx_description
1 polymer ?
#
loop_
_entity_poly.entity_id
_entity_poly.type
_entity_poly.pdbx_seq_one_letter_code
_entity_poly.pdbx_strand_id
1 'polypeptide(L)' 'MRGAKLDARVAELLPMDRAGEALTELTAGGVTGKIVLTP' A
#
# COMPACT_ATOMS: atom_id res chain seq x y z
N MET A 1 -7.63 -26.68 -4.94
CA MET A 1 -8.21 -25.43 -4.39
C MET A 1 -8.14 -24.35 -5.46
N ARG A 2 -9.25 -24.02 -6.13
CA ARG A 2 -9.34 -22.90 -7.08
C ARG A 2 -10.19 -21.81 -6.42
N GLY A 3 -9.63 -20.62 -6.16
CA GLY A 3 -10.43 -19.44 -5.84
C GLY A 3 -10.14 -18.66 -4.55
N ALA A 4 -9.02 -18.87 -3.85
CA ALA A 4 -8.65 -17.93 -2.78
C ALA A 4 -8.12 -16.63 -3.41
N LYS A 5 -9.00 -15.63 -3.59
CA LYS A 5 -8.55 -14.26 -3.88
C LYS A 5 -7.75 -13.80 -2.65
N LEU A 6 -6.48 -13.48 -2.86
CA LEU A 6 -5.63 -12.96 -1.80
C LEU A 6 -6.20 -11.60 -1.36
N ASP A 7 -6.81 -11.53 -0.18
CA ASP A 7 -7.41 -10.31 0.35
C ASP A 7 -6.30 -9.41 0.91
N ALA A 8 -5.60 -8.72 0.01
CA ALA A 8 -4.57 -7.77 0.40
C ALA A 8 -5.25 -6.46 0.84
N ARG A 9 -5.34 -6.30 2.17
CA ARG A 9 -5.92 -5.13 2.85
C ARG A 9 -5.17 -3.84 2.45
N VAL A 10 -5.93 -2.75 2.33
CA VAL A 10 -5.36 -1.40 2.27
C VAL A 10 -4.90 -1.05 3.68
N ALA A 11 -3.60 -0.84 3.84
CA ALA A 11 -3.01 -0.40 5.10
C ALA A 11 -3.12 1.13 5.22
N GLU A 12 -2.89 1.84 4.12
CA GLU A 12 -2.80 3.31 4.12
C GLU A 12 -3.40 3.92 2.86
N LEU A 13 -3.95 5.13 3.02
CA LEU A 13 -4.40 6.00 1.94
C LEU A 13 -3.70 7.35 2.10
N LEU A 14 -2.95 7.74 1.08
CA LEU A 14 -2.16 8.97 1.09
C LEU A 14 -2.50 9.84 -0.14
N PRO A 15 -2.49 11.16 -0.02
CA PRO A 15 -2.60 12.04 -1.17
C PRO A 15 -1.38 11.90 -2.11
N MET A 16 -1.58 12.17 -3.40
CA MET A 16 -0.56 11.93 -4.43
C MET A 16 0.73 12.75 -4.24
N ASP A 17 0.64 13.92 -3.61
CA ASP A 17 1.79 14.77 -3.27
C ASP A 17 2.75 14.11 -2.26
N ARG A 18 2.27 13.11 -1.50
CA ARG A 18 3.04 12.30 -0.54
C ARG A 18 3.57 10.99 -1.13
N ALA A 19 3.55 10.81 -2.45
CA ALA A 19 4.03 9.58 -3.09
C ALA A 19 5.48 9.21 -2.73
N GLY A 20 6.35 10.20 -2.51
CA GLY A 20 7.74 9.97 -2.10
C GLY A 20 7.86 9.36 -0.70
N GLU A 21 6.97 9.75 0.22
CA GLU A 21 6.90 9.18 1.57
C GLU A 21 6.44 7.72 1.50
N ALA A 22 5.36 7.46 0.74
CA ALA A 22 4.85 6.11 0.52
C ALA A 22 5.93 5.16 -0.04
N LEU A 23 6.75 5.62 -0.99
CA LEU A 23 7.84 4.83 -1.55
C LEU A 23 8.93 4.54 -0.52
N THR A 24 9.25 5.52 0.33
CA THR A 24 10.26 5.36 1.39
C THR A 24 9.82 4.30 2.40
N GLU A 25 8.56 4.35 2.85
CA GLU A 25 8.01 3.38 3.79
C GLU A 25 7.91 1.97 3.20
N LEU A 26 7.49 1.84 1.92
CA LEU A 26 7.44 0.56 1.21
C LEU A 26 8.83 -0.09 1.12
N THR A 27 9.85 0.69 0.74
CA THR A 27 11.21 0.18 0.55
C THR A 27 11.94 -0.10 1.86
N ALA A 28 11.61 0.63 2.93
CA ALA A 28 12.08 0.34 4.29
C ALA A 28 11.39 -0.89 4.92
N GLY A 29 10.34 -1.44 4.28
CA GLY A 29 9.55 -2.53 4.83
C GLY A 29 8.63 -2.09 5.98
N GLY A 30 8.31 -0.80 6.09
CA GLY A 30 7.48 -0.24 7.15
C GLY A 30 6.00 -0.60 7.03
N VAL A 31 5.56 -1.07 5.87
CA VAL A 31 4.14 -1.35 5.59
C VAL A 31 3.90 -2.80 5.23
N THR A 32 2.95 -3.43 5.92
CA THR A 32 2.41 -4.75 5.58
C THR A 32 1.00 -4.60 5.02
N GLY A 33 0.88 -4.55 3.69
CA GLY A 33 -0.39 -4.34 3.00
C GLY A 33 -0.22 -3.44 1.78
N LYS A 34 -1.29 -2.80 1.34
CA LYS A 34 -1.26 -1.84 0.23
C LYS A 34 -1.30 -0.41 0.75
N ILE A 35 -0.44 0.44 0.20
CA ILE A 35 -0.62 1.89 0.24
C ILE A 35 -1.37 2.30 -1.04
N VAL A 36 -2.42 3.10 -0.92
CA VAL A 36 -3.17 3.65 -2.06
C VAL A 36 -2.92 5.16 -2.13
N LEU A 37 -2.53 5.64 -3.30
CA LEU A 37 -2.42 7.07 -3.57
C LEU A 37 -3.76 7.59 -4.13
N THR A 38 -4.29 8.64 -3.51
CA THR A 38 -5.50 9.33 -3.97
C THR A 38 -5.13 10.58 -4.77
N PRO A 39 -5.93 10.94 -5.81
CA PRO A 39 -5.78 12.21 -6.51
C PRO A 39 -5.77 13.41 -5.58
#